data_AF-E2B8H1-F1
#
_entry.id   AF-E2B8H1-F1
#
_cell.length_a   1.000
_cell.length_b   1.000
_cell.length_c   1.000
_cell.angle_alpha   90.00
_cell.angle_beta   90.00
_cell.angle_gamma   90.00
#
_symmetry.space_group_name_H-M   'P 1'
#
loop_
_entity.id
_entity.type
_entity.pdbx_description
1 polymer ?
#
loop_
_entity_poly.entity_id
_entity_poly.type
_entity_poly.pdbx_seq_one_letter_code
_entity_poly.pdbx_strand_id
1 'polypeptide(L)'
;MKFQSESVDSYYLRSELQVAVHLCKRKDRMACEHLSNICALTLYTDGIACMLFVHTPLAPVWLFYNKQDTISILNDTKISERYSLRREDNSSTLDFTIAKFSLNGEFLSIGRPSLPCQLLRNVRFGVNYNKRCRTTAVELLNAQVELLSPYLIFKDGNRTFTHALPVVVKLAGEDIDEILRQQLVRKFFLVDNVSGFKALPTFMNIRFAKAPELSVLRYMKSLTVLVNVQNGEEHGKIFAPFLIVKYDELTYQDLFDNPDIVIEYKVIFKLKDSDMDYNVQITIGVLTGIALIFSMIKAWSYYKRNHNGNLSVAVLLWFLVYAMGIVGNVITFVCIGACICLFVFYKGQTVPYILLPDNASEKRIQTYMSVAFSFKIFNLESWMLAMPEANAADKFSETRNNFTLQYAICTFVYVSVYFAQWLIRLMFYERYIRNRLQKFVDLCSVANISVFILAHNYYGFYIHGRSVHGFADTDLPTLINDLKKEEDNLCAHRGLVPGTTEQTFIISLTRSFKFLYDELMKQKDNVRSRKFCFDNFDQLILIFLE
;
A
#
# COMPACT_ATOMS: atom_id res chain seq x y z
N MET A 1 -15.60 -27.51 -27.95
CA MET A 1 -15.02 -26.74 -26.83
C MET A 1 -16.14 -26.24 -25.97
N LYS A 2 -16.01 -26.35 -24.65
CA LYS A 2 -17.00 -25.82 -23.70
C LYS A 2 -16.54 -24.42 -23.26
N PHE A 3 -17.33 -23.42 -23.58
CA PHE A 3 -17.24 -22.06 -23.06
C PHE A 3 -18.37 -21.88 -22.03
N GLN A 4 -18.30 -20.83 -21.22
CA GLN A 4 -19.32 -20.47 -20.23
C GLN A 4 -20.64 -20.08 -20.90
N SER A 5 -20.55 -19.35 -22.02
CA SER A 5 -21.70 -18.85 -22.78
C SER A 5 -22.29 -19.90 -23.71
N GLU A 6 -21.45 -20.65 -24.44
CA GLU A 6 -21.89 -21.64 -25.43
C GLU A 6 -20.93 -22.84 -25.58
N SER A 7 -21.42 -23.92 -26.19
CA SER A 7 -20.56 -25.01 -26.66
C SER A 7 -20.21 -24.77 -28.13
N VAL A 8 -18.94 -24.58 -28.43
CA VAL A 8 -18.45 -24.26 -29.78
C VAL A 8 -17.78 -25.50 -30.38
N ASP A 9 -18.28 -25.93 -31.54
CA ASP A 9 -17.58 -26.90 -32.37
C ASP A 9 -16.39 -26.21 -33.07
N SER A 10 -15.21 -26.32 -32.45
CA SER A 10 -14.04 -25.54 -32.81
C SER A 10 -13.37 -26.06 -34.10
N TYR A 11 -13.22 -25.17 -35.08
CA TYR A 11 -12.50 -25.46 -36.33
C TYR A 11 -11.05 -25.89 -36.07
N TYR A 12 -10.37 -25.22 -35.14
CA TYR A 12 -8.98 -25.50 -34.79
C TYR A 12 -8.82 -26.90 -34.18
N LEU A 13 -9.69 -27.28 -33.24
CA LEU A 13 -9.62 -28.62 -32.64
C LEU A 13 -9.92 -29.72 -33.68
N ARG A 14 -10.88 -29.48 -34.59
CA ARG A 14 -11.20 -30.45 -35.64
C ARG A 14 -10.05 -30.67 -36.62
N SER A 15 -9.33 -29.60 -36.98
CA SER A 15 -8.22 -29.66 -37.94
C SER A 15 -6.95 -30.25 -37.32
N GLU A 16 -6.57 -29.77 -36.13
CA GLU A 16 -5.23 -30.03 -35.60
C GLU A 16 -5.14 -31.17 -34.59
N LEU A 17 -6.21 -31.48 -33.85
CA LEU A 17 -6.13 -32.43 -32.72
C LEU A 17 -5.70 -33.83 -33.17
N GLN A 18 -6.31 -34.37 -34.24
CA GLN A 18 -5.97 -35.71 -34.72
C GLN A 18 -4.54 -35.78 -35.25
N VAL A 19 -4.10 -34.72 -35.94
CA VAL A 19 -2.74 -34.61 -36.48
C VAL A 19 -1.72 -34.58 -35.35
N ALA A 20 -1.92 -33.71 -34.35
CA ALA A 20 -1.05 -33.59 -33.19
C ALA A 20 -0.95 -34.91 -32.41
N VAL A 21 -2.06 -35.61 -32.19
CA VAL A 21 -2.09 -36.92 -31.50
C VAL A 21 -1.32 -37.97 -32.30
N HIS A 22 -1.55 -38.05 -33.61
CA HIS A 22 -0.87 -39.04 -34.46
C HIS A 22 0.63 -38.84 -34.51
N LEU A 23 1.09 -37.60 -34.66
CA LEU A 23 2.50 -37.25 -34.67
C LEU A 23 3.15 -37.41 -33.29
N CYS A 24 2.45 -37.04 -32.21
CA CYS A 24 2.95 -37.27 -30.86
C CYS A 24 3.13 -38.76 -30.54
N LYS A 25 2.24 -39.64 -31.01
CA LYS A 25 2.41 -41.10 -30.91
C LYS A 25 3.67 -41.61 -31.62
N ARG A 26 4.14 -40.90 -32.65
CA ARG A 26 5.42 -41.16 -33.33
C ARG A 26 6.63 -40.58 -32.60
N LYS A 27 6.45 -40.11 -31.36
CA LYS A 27 7.48 -39.48 -30.51
C LYS A 27 8.02 -38.16 -31.04
N ASP A 28 7.25 -37.47 -31.89
CA ASP A 28 7.59 -36.10 -32.26
C ASP A 28 7.34 -35.17 -31.06
N ARG A 29 8.42 -34.57 -30.57
CA ARG A 29 8.38 -33.68 -29.40
C ARG A 29 7.55 -32.42 -29.67
N MET A 30 7.67 -31.80 -30.84
CA MET A 30 6.88 -30.59 -31.17
C MET A 30 5.40 -30.93 -31.22
N ALA A 31 5.02 -32.06 -31.83
CA ALA A 31 3.64 -32.49 -31.86
C ALA A 31 3.07 -32.83 -30.47
N CYS A 32 3.89 -33.39 -29.58
CA CYS A 32 3.47 -33.60 -28.19
C CYS A 32 3.33 -32.29 -27.41
N GLU A 33 4.20 -31.31 -27.65
CA GLU A 33 4.05 -29.95 -27.12
C GLU A 33 2.77 -29.30 -27.66
N HIS A 34 2.48 -29.44 -28.96
CA HIS A 34 1.24 -28.98 -29.60
C HIS A 34 0.00 -29.60 -28.96
N LEU A 35 0.00 -30.92 -28.76
CA LEU A 35 -1.09 -31.62 -28.07
C LEU A 35 -1.27 -31.12 -26.64
N SER A 36 -0.17 -30.87 -25.92
CA SER A 36 -0.20 -30.28 -24.58
C SER A 36 -0.81 -28.86 -24.58
N ASN A 37 -0.52 -28.08 -25.62
CA ASN A 37 -1.04 -26.72 -25.79
C ASN A 37 -2.54 -26.75 -26.12
N ILE A 38 -3.01 -27.70 -26.95
CA ILE A 38 -4.45 -27.89 -27.20
C ILE A 38 -5.19 -28.26 -25.90
N CYS A 39 -4.61 -29.13 -25.07
CA CYS A 39 -5.16 -29.44 -23.75
C CYS A 39 -5.22 -28.18 -22.85
N ALA A 40 -4.18 -27.35 -22.86
CA ALA A 40 -4.17 -26.08 -22.12
C ALA A 40 -5.30 -25.14 -22.56
N LEU A 41 -5.56 -24.99 -23.87
CA LEU A 41 -6.67 -24.17 -24.40
C LEU A 41 -8.04 -24.67 -23.95
N THR A 42 -8.20 -25.97 -23.69
CA THR A 42 -9.41 -26.54 -23.05
C THR A 42 -9.47 -26.34 -21.54
N LEU A 43 -8.60 -25.50 -20.98
CA LEU A 43 -8.45 -25.21 -19.54
C LEU A 43 -8.28 -26.46 -18.69
N TYR A 44 -7.62 -27.49 -19.22
CA TYR A 44 -7.34 -28.74 -18.51
C TYR A 44 -8.58 -29.46 -17.97
N THR A 45 -9.76 -29.13 -18.48
CA THR A 45 -10.99 -29.87 -18.20
C THR A 45 -10.87 -31.30 -18.76
N ASP A 46 -11.73 -32.23 -18.31
CA ASP A 46 -11.81 -33.63 -18.80
C ASP A 46 -12.32 -33.71 -20.26
N GLY A 47 -11.79 -32.85 -21.13
CA GLY A 47 -11.99 -32.86 -22.56
C GLY A 47 -11.12 -33.92 -23.24
N ILE A 48 -11.53 -34.25 -24.45
CA ILE A 48 -10.89 -35.27 -25.29
C ILE A 48 -9.39 -35.00 -25.48
N ALA A 49 -8.97 -33.75 -25.64
CA ALA A 49 -7.57 -33.39 -25.84
C ALA A 49 -6.67 -33.77 -24.65
N CYS A 50 -7.08 -33.44 -23.43
CA CYS A 50 -6.31 -33.76 -22.23
C CYS A 50 -6.31 -35.26 -21.93
N MET A 51 -7.44 -35.94 -22.13
CA MET A 51 -7.50 -37.40 -22.02
C MET A 51 -6.53 -38.08 -23.01
N LEU A 52 -6.51 -37.65 -24.28
CA LEU A 52 -5.61 -38.19 -25.29
C LEU A 52 -4.14 -37.91 -24.96
N PHE A 53 -3.82 -36.77 -24.37
CA PHE A 53 -2.47 -36.45 -23.90
C PHE A 53 -2.01 -37.43 -22.80
N VAL A 54 -2.82 -37.64 -21.76
CA VAL A 54 -2.49 -38.52 -20.63
C VAL A 54 -2.35 -39.98 -21.06
N HIS A 55 -3.21 -40.44 -21.97
CA HIS A 55 -3.20 -41.83 -22.47
C HIS A 55 -2.13 -42.09 -23.54
N THR A 56 -1.29 -41.10 -23.88
CA THR A 56 -0.17 -41.30 -24.81
C THR A 56 1.08 -41.66 -23.99
N PRO A 57 1.45 -42.94 -23.88
CA PRO A 57 2.40 -43.46 -22.87
C PRO A 57 3.86 -43.04 -23.09
N LEU A 58 4.12 -42.16 -24.05
CA LEU A 58 5.45 -41.79 -24.54
C LEU A 58 5.63 -40.28 -24.68
N ALA A 59 4.73 -39.46 -24.13
CA ALA A 59 4.84 -38.01 -24.24
C ALA A 59 6.11 -37.53 -23.50
N PRO A 60 7.12 -36.97 -24.22
CA PRO A 60 8.34 -36.45 -23.61
C PRO A 60 8.11 -35.12 -22.86
N VAL A 61 6.85 -34.70 -22.74
CA VAL A 61 6.42 -33.40 -22.26
C VAL A 61 5.69 -33.56 -20.95
N TRP A 62 6.18 -32.92 -19.91
CA TRP A 62 5.56 -32.91 -18.59
C TRP A 62 4.58 -31.74 -18.50
N LEU A 63 3.27 -32.03 -18.39
CA LEU A 63 2.20 -31.01 -18.32
C LEU A 63 1.51 -30.94 -16.96
N PHE A 64 1.26 -32.10 -16.34
CA PHE A 64 0.51 -32.25 -15.10
C PHE A 64 1.43 -32.64 -13.96
N TYR A 65 1.26 -32.00 -12.80
CA TYR A 65 1.83 -32.52 -11.56
C TYR A 65 0.97 -33.67 -11.03
N ASN A 66 1.57 -34.58 -10.27
CA ASN A 66 0.83 -35.67 -9.66
C ASN A 66 -0.15 -35.12 -8.61
N LYS A 67 -1.43 -35.52 -8.68
CA LYS A 67 -2.48 -35.04 -7.75
C LYS A 67 -2.16 -35.41 -6.29
N GLN A 68 -1.57 -36.59 -6.07
CA GLN A 68 -1.25 -37.08 -4.73
C GLN A 68 -0.13 -36.27 -4.06
N ASP A 69 0.72 -35.60 -4.84
CA ASP A 69 1.88 -34.85 -4.37
C ASP A 69 1.58 -33.35 -4.21
N THR A 70 0.33 -32.91 -4.35
CA THR A 70 -0.03 -31.48 -4.29
C THR A 70 0.46 -30.81 -3.00
N ILE A 71 0.32 -31.49 -1.85
CA ILE A 71 0.77 -30.97 -0.55
C ILE A 71 2.30 -30.91 -0.47
N SER A 72 3.00 -31.92 -0.99
CA SER A 72 4.46 -31.97 -0.96
C SER A 72 5.08 -30.95 -1.92
N ILE A 73 4.44 -30.68 -3.05
CA ILE A 73 4.83 -29.62 -4.00
C ILE A 73 4.62 -28.23 -3.41
N LEU A 74 3.48 -27.98 -2.76
CA LEU A 74 3.18 -26.68 -2.14
C LEU A 74 4.06 -26.39 -0.92
N ASN A 75 4.52 -27.44 -0.24
CA ASN A 75 5.47 -27.35 0.88
C ASN A 75 6.90 -27.68 0.46
N ASP A 76 7.21 -27.63 -0.85
CA ASP A 76 8.54 -27.94 -1.35
C ASP A 76 9.53 -26.84 -0.91
N THR A 77 10.58 -27.26 -0.21
CA THR A 77 11.64 -26.41 0.35
C THR A 77 12.90 -26.37 -0.52
N LYS A 78 12.84 -26.88 -1.76
CA LYS A 78 13.97 -26.88 -2.71
C LYS A 78 14.55 -25.48 -3.01
N ILE A 79 13.80 -24.41 -2.79
CA ILE A 79 14.31 -23.04 -2.95
C ILE A 79 15.09 -22.67 -1.69
N SER A 80 16.42 -22.77 -1.78
CA SER A 80 17.34 -22.53 -0.67
C SER A 80 17.77 -21.05 -0.49
N GLU A 81 17.46 -20.19 -1.47
CA GLU A 81 17.83 -18.77 -1.42
C GLU A 81 17.15 -18.03 -0.26
N ARG A 82 17.93 -17.21 0.45
CA ARG A 82 17.45 -16.34 1.53
C ARG A 82 17.19 -14.93 1.01
N TYR A 83 15.94 -14.52 1.02
CA TYR A 83 15.49 -13.22 0.56
C TYR A 83 15.47 -12.17 1.69
N SER A 84 15.82 -10.94 1.34
CA SER A 84 15.90 -9.79 2.25
C SER A 84 14.86 -8.74 1.92
N LEU A 85 14.42 -7.96 2.91
CA LEU A 85 13.50 -6.84 2.71
C LEU A 85 14.23 -5.53 2.34
N ARG A 86 15.56 -5.48 2.52
CA ARG A 86 16.37 -4.29 2.23
C ARG A 86 16.43 -4.02 0.72
N ARG A 87 16.28 -2.76 0.31
CA ARG A 87 16.21 -2.38 -1.11
C ARG A 87 17.52 -2.55 -1.87
N GLU A 88 18.65 -2.45 -1.17
CA GLU A 88 19.99 -2.46 -1.77
C GLU A 88 20.51 -3.89 -1.99
N ASP A 89 19.88 -4.89 -1.38
CA ASP A 89 20.29 -6.28 -1.50
C ASP A 89 19.79 -6.86 -2.83
N ASN A 90 20.67 -7.57 -3.53
CA ASN A 90 20.32 -8.30 -4.76
C ASN A 90 19.27 -9.41 -4.52
N SER A 91 19.14 -9.89 -3.27
CA SER A 91 18.15 -10.88 -2.85
C SER A 91 16.82 -10.26 -2.40
N SER A 92 16.55 -9.01 -2.79
CA SER A 92 15.30 -8.30 -2.46
C SER A 92 14.19 -8.50 -3.48
N THR A 93 14.49 -9.14 -4.62
CA THR A 93 13.54 -9.38 -5.71
C THR A 93 13.50 -10.85 -6.10
N LEU A 94 12.29 -11.34 -6.40
CA LEU A 94 12.06 -12.65 -6.97
C LEU A 94 12.23 -12.59 -8.49
N ASP A 95 13.15 -13.41 -9.03
CA ASP A 95 13.46 -13.45 -10.47
C ASP A 95 12.58 -14.49 -11.18
N PHE A 96 11.38 -14.07 -11.56
CA PHE A 96 10.48 -14.89 -12.37
C PHE A 96 10.96 -14.92 -13.82
N THR A 97 10.93 -16.10 -14.43
CA THR A 97 11.29 -16.35 -15.84
C THR A 97 10.17 -17.13 -16.50
N ILE A 98 9.89 -16.85 -17.77
CA ILE A 98 8.85 -17.54 -18.53
C ILE A 98 9.48 -18.19 -19.76
N ALA A 99 9.16 -19.46 -19.99
CA ALA A 99 9.38 -20.13 -21.26
C ALA A 99 8.13 -20.01 -22.12
N LYS A 100 8.30 -19.60 -23.38
CA LYS A 100 7.24 -19.36 -24.35
C LYS A 100 7.22 -20.44 -25.41
N PHE A 101 6.04 -20.90 -25.75
CA PHE A 101 5.79 -21.86 -26.82
C PHE A 101 4.74 -21.31 -27.77
N SER A 102 4.95 -21.52 -29.07
CA SER A 102 3.93 -21.21 -30.07
C SER A 102 2.75 -22.16 -29.93
N LEU A 103 1.62 -21.79 -30.54
CA LEU A 103 0.44 -22.64 -30.61
C LEU A 103 0.75 -24.05 -31.13
N ASN A 104 1.65 -24.15 -32.12
CA ASN A 104 2.05 -25.40 -32.79
C ASN A 104 3.10 -26.21 -32.02
N GLY A 105 3.49 -25.79 -30.81
CA GLY A 105 4.44 -26.51 -29.96
C GLY A 105 5.93 -26.15 -30.19
N GLU A 106 6.23 -25.17 -31.03
CA GLU A 106 7.60 -24.68 -31.21
C GLU A 106 8.05 -23.88 -29.98
N PHE A 107 9.28 -24.10 -29.54
CA PHE A 107 9.89 -23.31 -28.47
C PHE A 107 10.34 -21.95 -29.02
N LEU A 108 9.81 -20.86 -28.46
CA LEU A 108 10.10 -19.51 -28.91
C LEU A 108 11.28 -18.89 -28.14
N SER A 109 11.18 -18.83 -26.81
CA SER A 109 12.21 -18.22 -25.97
C SER A 109 12.03 -18.60 -24.51
N ILE A 110 13.10 -18.46 -23.73
CA ILE A 110 13.05 -18.46 -22.26
C ILE A 110 13.76 -17.21 -21.76
N GLY A 111 13.11 -16.46 -20.88
CA GLY A 111 13.71 -15.26 -20.34
C GLY A 111 12.75 -14.44 -19.49
N ARG A 112 13.09 -13.17 -19.37
CA ARG A 112 12.31 -12.23 -18.55
C ARG A 112 10.86 -12.15 -19.03
N PRO A 113 9.88 -12.03 -18.13
CA PRO A 113 8.48 -11.96 -18.48
C PRO A 113 8.21 -10.76 -19.38
N SER A 114 7.76 -11.02 -20.61
CA SER A 114 7.32 -10.00 -21.56
C SER A 114 5.78 -9.91 -21.62
N LEU A 115 5.13 -10.16 -20.49
CA LEU A 115 3.67 -10.11 -20.40
C LEU A 115 3.18 -8.66 -20.47
N PRO A 116 1.97 -8.42 -20.99
CA PRO A 116 1.37 -7.07 -20.99
C PRO A 116 1.44 -6.52 -19.57
N CYS A 117 1.64 -5.21 -19.43
CA CYS A 117 1.67 -4.58 -18.12
C CYS A 117 2.85 -4.98 -17.21
N GLN A 118 3.91 -5.59 -17.75
CA GLN A 118 5.11 -5.99 -16.98
C GLN A 118 4.79 -6.95 -15.81
N LEU A 119 3.84 -7.86 -16.01
CA LEU A 119 3.51 -8.89 -15.02
C LEU A 119 4.75 -9.72 -14.69
N LEU A 120 4.90 -10.11 -13.42
CA LEU A 120 6.02 -10.90 -12.91
C LEU A 120 7.40 -10.22 -13.00
N ARG A 121 7.46 -8.95 -13.42
CA ARG A 121 8.72 -8.20 -13.50
C ARG A 121 8.99 -7.45 -12.19
N ASN A 122 10.24 -7.53 -11.71
CA ASN A 122 10.74 -6.81 -10.53
C ASN A 122 9.86 -7.02 -9.28
N VAL A 123 9.46 -8.27 -9.02
CA VAL A 123 8.61 -8.60 -7.88
C VAL A 123 9.43 -8.49 -6.61
N ARG A 124 9.18 -7.44 -5.83
CA ARG A 124 9.88 -7.22 -4.56
C ARG A 124 9.38 -8.20 -3.49
N PHE A 125 10.32 -8.79 -2.76
CA PHE A 125 10.03 -9.71 -1.68
C PHE A 125 9.31 -9.02 -0.51
N GLY A 126 8.30 -9.69 0.06
CA GLY A 126 7.58 -9.26 1.28
C GLY A 126 6.71 -8.01 1.13
N VAL A 127 6.39 -7.61 -0.10
CA VAL A 127 5.47 -6.51 -0.39
C VAL A 127 4.30 -7.03 -1.21
N ASN A 128 3.10 -7.00 -0.64
CA ASN A 128 1.88 -7.33 -1.37
C ASN A 128 1.69 -6.31 -2.51
N TYR A 129 1.45 -6.82 -3.71
CA TYR A 129 1.34 -6.02 -4.92
C TYR A 129 0.01 -6.27 -5.60
N ASN A 130 -0.69 -5.20 -6.01
CA ASN A 130 -1.88 -5.28 -6.84
C ASN A 130 -1.76 -4.28 -8.00
N LYS A 131 -1.88 -4.77 -9.23
CA LYS A 131 -1.84 -3.97 -10.45
C LYS A 131 -3.07 -4.28 -11.30
N ARG A 132 -3.69 -3.22 -11.82
CA ARG A 132 -4.81 -3.32 -12.75
C ARG A 132 -4.39 -2.73 -14.09
N CYS A 133 -4.64 -3.49 -15.15
CA CYS A 133 -4.16 -3.21 -16.49
C CYS A 133 -5.34 -3.11 -17.41
N ARG A 134 -5.47 -1.99 -18.11
CA ARG A 134 -6.53 -1.80 -19.12
C ARG A 134 -6.01 -2.26 -20.48
N THR A 135 -6.85 -2.97 -21.21
CA THR A 135 -6.66 -3.36 -22.61
C THR A 135 -8.04 -3.37 -23.28
N THR A 136 -8.09 -3.49 -24.60
CA THR A 136 -9.34 -3.52 -25.35
C THR A 136 -9.61 -4.91 -25.92
N ALA A 137 -10.86 -5.21 -26.23
CA ALA A 137 -11.22 -6.49 -26.86
C ALA A 137 -10.49 -6.69 -28.20
N VAL A 138 -10.32 -5.62 -28.97
CA VAL A 138 -9.59 -5.64 -30.26
C VAL A 138 -8.10 -5.91 -30.09
N GLU A 139 -7.45 -5.35 -29.06
CA GLU A 139 -6.04 -5.66 -28.75
C GLU A 139 -5.86 -7.14 -28.41
N LEU A 140 -6.77 -7.72 -27.63
CA LEU A 140 -6.76 -9.15 -27.31
C LEU A 140 -7.04 -10.01 -28.54
N LEU A 141 -7.93 -9.58 -29.43
CA LEU A 141 -8.22 -10.29 -30.68
C LEU A 141 -7.01 -10.34 -31.62
N ASN A 142 -6.18 -9.29 -31.64
CA ASN A 142 -4.97 -9.23 -32.47
C ASN A 142 -3.72 -9.81 -31.80
N ALA A 143 -3.79 -10.18 -30.51
CA ALA A 143 -2.67 -10.72 -29.78
C ALA A 143 -2.31 -12.14 -30.24
N GLN A 144 -1.02 -12.46 -30.22
CA GLN A 144 -0.52 -13.78 -30.59
C GLN A 144 -0.80 -14.80 -29.48
N VAL A 145 -1.31 -15.98 -29.85
CA VAL A 145 -1.50 -17.09 -28.90
C VAL A 145 -0.16 -17.74 -28.59
N GLU A 146 0.30 -17.53 -27.36
CA GLU A 146 1.51 -18.12 -26.81
C GLU A 146 1.18 -18.87 -25.51
N LEU A 147 1.80 -20.05 -25.33
CA LEU A 147 1.72 -20.83 -24.10
C LEU A 147 2.94 -20.53 -23.24
N LEU A 148 2.69 -20.31 -21.95
CA LEU A 148 3.64 -19.75 -21.00
C LEU A 148 3.86 -20.75 -19.87
N SER A 149 5.13 -21.14 -19.67
CA SER A 149 5.56 -21.97 -18.54
C SER A 149 6.37 -21.11 -17.56
N PRO A 150 5.90 -20.90 -16.32
CA PRO A 150 6.58 -20.06 -15.34
C PRO A 150 7.68 -20.83 -14.59
N TYR A 151 8.78 -20.14 -14.35
CA TYR A 151 9.94 -20.59 -13.57
C TYR A 151 10.38 -19.50 -12.59
N LEU A 152 11.08 -19.90 -11.54
CA LEU A 152 11.80 -19.02 -10.65
C LEU A 152 13.29 -19.34 -10.73
N ILE A 153 14.10 -18.31 -10.98
CA ILE A 153 15.55 -18.41 -10.89
C ILE A 153 15.95 -18.04 -9.47
N PHE A 154 16.74 -18.89 -8.82
CA PHE A 154 17.25 -18.64 -7.48
C PHE A 154 18.73 -19.01 -7.38
N LYS A 155 19.44 -18.41 -6.42
CA LYS A 155 20.86 -18.65 -6.16
C LYS A 155 21.04 -19.52 -4.94
N ASP A 156 21.87 -20.56 -5.10
CA ASP A 156 22.38 -21.35 -3.98
C ASP A 156 23.92 -21.31 -4.03
N GLY A 157 24.50 -20.55 -3.09
CA GLY A 157 25.90 -20.16 -3.13
C GLY A 157 26.23 -19.36 -4.41
N ASN A 158 27.12 -19.91 -5.23
CA ASN A 158 27.57 -19.27 -6.47
C ASN A 158 26.88 -19.85 -7.74
N ARG A 159 25.92 -20.75 -7.57
CA ARG A 159 25.21 -21.40 -8.68
C ARG A 159 23.78 -20.87 -8.78
N THR A 160 23.32 -20.67 -10.01
CA THR A 160 21.93 -20.30 -10.31
C THR A 160 21.15 -21.54 -10.68
N PHE A 161 20.01 -21.74 -10.03
CA PHE A 161 19.09 -22.85 -10.27
C PHE A 161 17.76 -22.32 -10.79
N THR A 162 17.06 -23.14 -11.56
CA THR A 162 15.73 -22.83 -12.10
C THR A 162 14.72 -23.82 -11.57
N HIS A 163 13.68 -23.33 -10.90
CA HIS A 163 12.58 -24.15 -10.41
C HIS A 163 11.30 -23.88 -11.20
N ALA A 164 10.58 -24.93 -11.62
CA ALA A 164 9.33 -24.78 -12.35
C ALA A 164 8.17 -24.54 -11.39
N LEU A 165 7.33 -23.54 -11.69
CA LEU A 165 6.26 -23.13 -10.78
C LEU A 165 4.93 -23.80 -11.16
N PRO A 166 4.21 -24.39 -10.19
CA PRO A 166 2.89 -24.94 -10.43
C PRO A 166 1.87 -23.83 -10.66
N VAL A 167 0.94 -24.11 -11.57
CA VAL A 167 -0.14 -23.21 -11.97
C VAL A 167 -1.48 -23.89 -11.72
N VAL A 168 -2.43 -23.12 -11.21
CA VAL A 168 -3.83 -23.48 -11.06
C VAL A 168 -4.63 -22.65 -12.04
N VAL A 169 -5.44 -23.31 -12.86
CA VAL A 169 -6.30 -22.66 -13.86
C VAL A 169 -7.75 -22.76 -13.42
N LYS A 170 -8.47 -21.64 -13.42
CA LYS A 170 -9.89 -21.55 -13.08
C LYS A 170 -10.67 -20.69 -14.09
N LEU A 171 -11.98 -20.91 -14.15
CA LEU A 171 -12.91 -20.01 -14.83
C LEU A 171 -13.35 -18.87 -13.90
N ALA A 172 -13.67 -17.70 -14.45
CA ALA A 172 -14.20 -16.58 -13.69
C ALA A 172 -15.56 -16.96 -13.09
N GLY A 173 -15.73 -16.76 -11.77
CA GLY A 173 -16.94 -17.16 -11.04
C GLY A 173 -16.82 -18.45 -10.24
N GLU A 174 -15.78 -19.26 -10.45
CA GLU A 174 -15.46 -20.37 -9.55
C GLU A 174 -14.73 -19.87 -8.30
N ASP A 175 -15.23 -20.27 -7.12
CA ASP A 175 -14.64 -19.91 -5.84
C ASP A 175 -13.27 -20.57 -5.62
N ILE A 176 -12.50 -20.01 -4.69
CA ILE A 176 -11.13 -20.42 -4.39
C ILE A 176 -11.09 -21.71 -3.55
N ASP A 177 -12.24 -22.28 -3.19
CA ASP A 177 -12.31 -23.34 -2.18
C ASP A 177 -11.55 -24.61 -2.58
N GLU A 178 -10.67 -24.99 -1.64
CA GLU A 178 -9.65 -26.05 -1.65
C GLU A 178 -8.80 -26.20 -2.92
N ILE A 179 -7.74 -25.39 -3.01
CA ILE A 179 -6.56 -25.59 -3.89
C ILE A 179 -6.07 -27.06 -3.86
N LEU A 180 -6.23 -27.74 -2.73
CA LEU A 180 -5.84 -29.14 -2.48
C LEU A 180 -6.51 -30.16 -3.43
N ARG A 181 -7.71 -29.87 -3.95
CA ARG A 181 -8.42 -30.77 -4.86
C ARG A 181 -8.11 -30.50 -6.33
N GLN A 182 -7.34 -29.46 -6.62
CA GLN A 182 -7.19 -28.96 -7.97
C GLN A 182 -5.96 -29.56 -8.65
N GLN A 183 -6.10 -29.79 -9.95
CA GLN A 183 -5.00 -30.28 -10.78
C GLN A 183 -3.99 -29.15 -10.99
N LEU A 184 -2.78 -29.32 -10.45
CA LEU A 184 -1.65 -28.43 -10.73
C LEU A 184 -1.11 -28.72 -12.14
N VAL A 185 -0.90 -27.66 -12.92
CA VAL A 185 -0.43 -27.69 -14.30
C VAL A 185 0.81 -26.82 -14.48
N ARG A 186 1.51 -26.95 -15.61
CA ARG A 186 2.74 -26.21 -15.89
C ARG A 186 2.60 -25.03 -16.83
N LYS A 187 1.48 -24.92 -17.55
CA LYS A 187 1.29 -23.91 -18.59
C LYS A 187 0.03 -23.10 -18.36
N PHE A 188 0.05 -21.88 -18.87
CA PHE A 188 -1.12 -21.02 -19.04
C PHE A 188 -0.91 -20.15 -20.28
N PHE A 189 -1.91 -19.38 -20.69
CA PHE A 189 -1.85 -18.47 -21.83
C PHE A 189 -2.50 -17.14 -21.49
N LEU A 190 -2.19 -16.11 -22.28
CA LEU A 190 -2.80 -14.80 -22.11
C LEU A 190 -4.17 -14.72 -22.78
N VAL A 191 -4.28 -15.24 -24.02
CA VAL A 191 -5.48 -15.15 -24.85
C VAL A 191 -5.63 -16.38 -25.74
N ASP A 192 -6.87 -16.74 -26.02
CA ASP A 192 -7.29 -17.70 -27.01
C ASP A 192 -8.31 -17.04 -27.95
N ASN A 193 -7.80 -16.61 -29.11
CA ASN A 193 -8.56 -16.06 -30.23
C ASN A 193 -8.67 -17.06 -31.39
N VAL A 194 -8.36 -18.34 -31.19
CA VAL A 194 -8.33 -19.37 -32.24
C VAL A 194 -9.40 -20.43 -32.01
N SER A 195 -9.61 -20.86 -30.77
CA SER A 195 -10.51 -21.98 -30.48
C SER A 195 -11.98 -21.63 -30.62
N GLY A 196 -12.36 -20.35 -30.54
CA GLY A 196 -13.74 -19.88 -30.66
C GLY A 196 -14.29 -19.83 -32.09
N PHE A 197 -13.49 -20.15 -33.12
CA PHE A 197 -14.01 -20.20 -34.49
C PHE A 197 -14.84 -21.49 -34.70
N LYS A 198 -16.10 -21.31 -35.13
CA LYS A 198 -17.01 -22.43 -35.44
C LYS A 198 -16.58 -23.16 -36.72
N ALA A 199 -16.69 -24.49 -36.72
CA ALA A 199 -16.52 -25.34 -37.89
C ALA A 199 -17.86 -25.47 -38.64
N LEU A 200 -17.96 -24.88 -39.84
CA LEU A 200 -19.16 -24.93 -40.66
C LEU A 200 -19.12 -26.16 -41.59
N PRO A 201 -20.19 -26.96 -41.67
CA PRO A 201 -20.27 -28.07 -42.63
C PRO A 201 -20.42 -27.52 -44.05
N THR A 202 -19.65 -28.05 -45.00
CA THR A 202 -19.80 -27.69 -46.41
C THR A 202 -20.79 -28.63 -47.07
N PHE A 203 -21.90 -28.12 -47.62
CA PHE A 203 -23.00 -28.95 -48.16
C PHE A 203 -22.60 -29.97 -49.24
N MET A 204 -21.47 -29.79 -49.92
CA MET A 204 -21.06 -30.63 -51.06
C MET A 204 -19.85 -31.54 -50.79
N ASN A 205 -19.25 -31.53 -49.60
CA ASN A 205 -18.13 -32.43 -49.25
C ASN A 205 -18.06 -32.66 -47.73
N ILE A 206 -17.51 -33.78 -47.25
CA ILE A 206 -17.24 -34.08 -45.81
C ILE A 206 -16.21 -33.11 -45.18
N ARG A 207 -15.88 -32.00 -45.85
CA ARG A 207 -14.93 -31.00 -45.38
C ARG A 207 -15.66 -29.90 -44.59
N PHE A 208 -14.95 -29.34 -43.61
CA PHE A 208 -15.44 -28.24 -42.79
C PHE A 208 -14.68 -26.96 -43.14
N ALA A 209 -15.38 -25.82 -43.12
CA ALA A 209 -14.79 -24.50 -43.32
C ALA A 209 -14.73 -23.73 -42.00
N LYS A 210 -13.78 -22.80 -41.89
CA LYS A 210 -13.66 -21.88 -40.76
C LYS A 210 -14.74 -20.79 -40.89
N ALA A 211 -15.50 -20.55 -39.83
CA ALA A 211 -16.42 -19.41 -39.78
C ALA A 211 -15.66 -18.07 -39.94
N PRO A 212 -16.26 -17.06 -40.59
CA PRO A 212 -15.61 -15.76 -40.80
C PRO A 212 -15.42 -14.98 -39.49
N GLU A 213 -16.34 -15.16 -38.55
CA GLU A 213 -16.38 -14.43 -37.28
C GLU A 213 -16.04 -15.35 -36.10
N LEU A 214 -15.35 -14.79 -35.11
CA LEU A 214 -15.03 -15.48 -33.86
C LEU A 214 -16.24 -15.40 -32.93
N SER A 215 -16.74 -16.53 -32.44
CA SER A 215 -17.95 -16.51 -31.60
C SER A 215 -17.66 -16.18 -30.14
N VAL A 216 -16.56 -16.73 -29.61
CA VAL A 216 -16.11 -16.50 -28.23
C VAL A 216 -14.60 -16.32 -28.20
N LEU A 217 -14.13 -15.27 -27.52
CA LEU A 217 -12.72 -15.06 -27.20
C LEU A 217 -12.50 -15.33 -25.72
N ARG A 218 -11.48 -16.12 -25.38
CA ARG A 218 -11.11 -16.38 -23.97
C ARG A 218 -9.82 -15.67 -23.63
N TYR A 219 -9.75 -15.03 -22.47
CA TYR A 219 -8.57 -14.29 -22.04
C TYR A 219 -8.30 -14.43 -20.54
N MET A 220 -7.07 -14.17 -20.14
CA MET A 220 -6.66 -14.16 -18.74
C MET A 220 -7.19 -12.89 -18.05
N LYS A 221 -8.20 -13.03 -17.20
CA LYS A 221 -8.77 -11.94 -16.40
C LYS A 221 -7.91 -11.60 -15.20
N SER A 222 -7.35 -12.60 -14.52
CA SER A 222 -6.47 -12.35 -13.40
C SER A 222 -5.36 -13.36 -13.23
N LEU A 223 -4.23 -12.86 -12.71
CA LEU A 223 -3.06 -13.63 -12.35
C LEU A 223 -2.69 -13.33 -10.89
N THR A 224 -2.76 -14.34 -10.03
CA THR A 224 -2.37 -14.21 -8.61
C THR A 224 -1.17 -15.10 -8.33
N VAL A 225 -0.08 -14.53 -7.85
CA VAL A 225 1.10 -15.25 -7.38
C VAL A 225 1.02 -15.34 -5.87
N LEU A 226 1.04 -16.56 -5.35
CA LEU A 226 1.07 -16.82 -3.91
C LEU A 226 2.47 -17.29 -3.53
N VAL A 227 3.11 -16.52 -2.66
CA VAL A 227 4.44 -16.80 -2.13
C VAL A 227 4.31 -17.10 -0.64
N ASN A 228 4.50 -18.36 -0.28
CA ASN A 228 4.51 -18.76 1.13
C ASN A 228 5.94 -18.63 1.66
N VAL A 229 6.11 -17.84 2.72
CA VAL A 229 7.38 -17.61 3.40
C VAL A 229 7.51 -18.58 4.56
N GLN A 230 8.70 -19.15 4.73
CA GLN A 230 9.01 -20.09 5.81
C GLN A 230 9.18 -19.34 7.15
N ASN A 231 8.76 -19.97 8.24
CA ASN A 231 8.86 -19.45 9.61
C ASN A 231 9.85 -20.32 10.44
N GLY A 232 10.34 -19.82 11.57
CA GLY A 232 11.34 -20.49 12.43
C GLY A 232 12.78 -20.29 11.97
N GLU A 233 13.68 -21.26 12.19
CA GLU A 233 15.14 -21.12 11.93
C GLU A 233 15.51 -20.79 10.45
N GLU A 234 14.55 -20.91 9.53
CA GLU A 234 14.70 -20.69 8.09
C GLU A 234 14.06 -19.38 7.59
N HIS A 235 14.07 -18.34 8.44
CA HIS A 235 13.59 -17.02 8.07
C HIS A 235 14.21 -16.50 6.75
N GLY A 236 13.35 -15.93 5.90
CA GLY A 236 13.74 -15.39 4.59
C GLY A 236 13.77 -16.41 3.45
N LYS A 237 13.62 -17.71 3.73
CA LYS A 237 13.38 -18.71 2.68
C LYS A 237 11.90 -18.77 2.31
N ILE A 238 11.62 -19.26 1.11
CA ILE A 238 10.27 -19.41 0.58
C ILE A 238 9.99 -20.87 0.21
N PHE A 239 8.73 -21.25 0.24
CA PHE A 239 8.26 -22.45 -0.46
C PHE A 239 8.10 -22.13 -1.95
N ALA A 240 8.01 -23.17 -2.79
CA ALA A 240 7.72 -23.02 -4.21
C ALA A 240 6.48 -22.12 -4.45
N PRO A 241 6.63 -20.93 -5.06
CA PRO A 241 5.50 -20.10 -5.38
C PRO A 241 4.56 -20.81 -6.35
N PHE A 242 3.26 -20.57 -6.20
CA PHE A 242 2.29 -21.11 -7.13
C PHE A 242 1.40 -19.99 -7.68
N LEU A 243 0.97 -20.17 -8.92
CA LEU A 243 0.24 -19.16 -9.68
C LEU A 243 -1.21 -19.61 -9.82
N ILE A 244 -2.15 -18.69 -9.61
CA ILE A 244 -3.57 -18.88 -9.86
C ILE A 244 -3.95 -18.00 -11.03
N VAL A 245 -4.42 -18.60 -12.11
CA VAL A 245 -4.85 -17.92 -13.33
C VAL A 245 -6.36 -18.09 -13.46
N LYS A 246 -7.09 -16.97 -13.55
CA LYS A 246 -8.53 -16.98 -13.83
C LYS A 246 -8.79 -16.47 -15.25
N TYR A 247 -9.55 -17.25 -16.01
CA TYR A 247 -9.95 -16.90 -17.37
C TYR A 247 -11.39 -16.38 -17.41
N ASP A 248 -11.63 -15.47 -18.34
CA ASP A 248 -12.95 -14.94 -18.64
C ASP A 248 -13.15 -14.92 -20.16
N GLU A 249 -14.38 -14.71 -20.58
CA GLU A 249 -14.80 -14.92 -21.96
C GLU A 249 -15.55 -13.70 -22.48
N LEU A 250 -15.31 -13.34 -23.73
CA LEU A 250 -16.00 -12.30 -24.46
C LEU A 250 -16.84 -12.94 -25.55
N THR A 251 -18.11 -12.53 -25.62
CA THR A 251 -19.00 -12.95 -26.70
C THR A 251 -18.78 -12.09 -27.94
N TYR A 252 -19.35 -12.52 -29.07
CA TYR A 252 -19.34 -11.74 -30.31
C TYR A 252 -19.83 -10.29 -30.12
N GLN A 253 -20.86 -10.08 -29.29
CA GLN A 253 -21.38 -8.74 -29.01
C GLN A 253 -20.34 -7.88 -28.27
N ASP A 254 -19.67 -8.45 -27.27
CA ASP A 254 -18.60 -7.76 -26.54
C ASP A 254 -17.41 -7.43 -27.44
N LEU A 255 -17.09 -8.30 -28.42
CA LEU A 255 -16.05 -8.03 -29.40
C LEU A 255 -16.42 -6.85 -30.32
N PHE A 256 -17.70 -6.71 -30.68
CA PHE A 256 -18.19 -5.60 -31.50
C PHE A 256 -18.23 -4.28 -30.72
N ASP A 257 -18.72 -4.32 -29.47
CA ASP A 257 -18.83 -3.14 -28.61
C ASP A 257 -17.46 -2.64 -28.12
N ASN A 258 -16.43 -3.50 -28.17
CA ASN A 258 -15.04 -3.24 -27.81
C ASN A 258 -14.87 -2.55 -26.43
N PRO A 259 -15.31 -3.19 -25.33
CA PRO A 259 -15.22 -2.61 -24.00
C PRO A 259 -13.77 -2.55 -23.50
N ASP A 260 -13.55 -1.65 -22.54
CA ASP A 260 -12.32 -1.61 -21.74
C ASP A 260 -12.28 -2.83 -20.79
N ILE A 261 -11.28 -3.68 -20.98
CA ILE A 261 -11.08 -4.90 -20.19
C ILE A 261 -9.98 -4.66 -19.17
N VAL A 262 -10.25 -5.04 -17.92
CA VAL A 262 -9.30 -4.90 -16.81
C VAL A 262 -8.70 -6.26 -16.44
N ILE A 263 -7.41 -6.43 -16.70
CA ILE A 263 -6.61 -7.57 -16.25
C ILE A 263 -6.04 -7.24 -14.86
N GLU A 264 -6.33 -8.08 -13.86
CA GLU A 264 -5.87 -7.89 -12.49
C GLU A 264 -4.68 -8.79 -12.14
N TYR A 265 -3.63 -8.21 -11.58
CA TYR A 265 -2.42 -8.93 -11.18
C TYR A 265 -2.12 -8.73 -9.71
N LYS A 266 -1.97 -9.83 -8.98
CA LYS A 266 -1.71 -9.82 -7.54
C LYS A 266 -0.48 -10.65 -7.22
N VAL A 267 0.36 -10.14 -6.33
CA VAL A 267 1.39 -10.93 -5.63
C VAL A 267 1.09 -10.83 -4.16
N ILE A 268 0.87 -11.98 -3.52
CA ILE A 268 0.48 -12.07 -2.13
C ILE A 268 1.54 -12.91 -1.41
N PHE A 269 2.16 -12.31 -0.41
CA PHE A 269 3.07 -12.99 0.49
C PHE A 269 2.31 -13.42 1.74
N LYS A 270 2.42 -14.70 2.09
CA LYS A 270 1.84 -15.25 3.31
C LYS A 270 2.93 -15.89 4.14
N LEU A 271 2.98 -15.55 5.42
CA LEU A 271 3.82 -16.26 6.37
C LEU A 271 3.07 -17.53 6.80
N LYS A 272 3.69 -18.69 6.62
CA LYS A 272 3.11 -19.94 7.10
C LYS A 272 3.14 -19.95 8.64
N ASP A 273 2.04 -20.37 9.26
CA ASP A 273 1.90 -20.44 10.72
C ASP A 273 2.07 -19.07 11.41
N SER A 274 1.41 -18.02 10.88
CA SER A 274 1.40 -16.71 11.53
C SER A 274 0.40 -16.66 12.69
N ASP A 275 0.89 -16.71 13.93
CA ASP A 275 0.06 -16.69 15.14
C ASP A 275 -0.55 -15.30 15.44
N MET A 276 -0.15 -14.26 14.72
CA MET A 276 -0.49 -12.90 15.09
C MET A 276 -2.00 -12.60 15.07
N ASP A 277 -2.72 -13.03 14.04
CA ASP A 277 -4.18 -12.82 13.96
C ASP A 277 -4.91 -13.58 15.07
N TYR A 278 -4.47 -14.81 15.33
CA TYR A 278 -4.96 -15.64 16.42
C TYR A 278 -4.69 -15.00 17.80
N ASN A 279 -3.49 -14.47 18.02
CA ASN A 279 -3.10 -13.79 19.25
C ASN A 279 -3.92 -12.52 19.49
N VAL A 280 -4.20 -11.74 18.44
CA VAL A 280 -5.09 -10.56 18.53
C VAL A 280 -6.51 -11.00 18.90
N GLN A 281 -7.03 -12.06 18.29
CA GLN A 281 -8.37 -12.58 18.58
C GLN A 281 -8.49 -13.06 20.03
N ILE A 282 -7.53 -13.83 20.53
CA ILE A 282 -7.49 -14.25 21.95
C ILE A 282 -7.45 -13.04 22.87
N THR A 283 -6.58 -12.06 22.57
CA THR A 283 -6.42 -10.87 23.42
C THR A 283 -7.71 -10.07 23.52
N ILE A 284 -8.41 -9.88 22.39
CA ILE A 284 -9.74 -9.23 22.38
C ILE A 284 -10.72 -10.04 23.23
N GLY A 285 -10.76 -11.37 23.08
CA GLY A 285 -11.67 -12.24 23.83
C GLY A 285 -11.47 -12.16 25.34
N VAL A 286 -10.23 -12.30 25.81
CA VAL A 286 -9.88 -12.26 27.25
C VAL A 286 -10.19 -10.89 27.85
N LEU A 287 -9.78 -9.81 27.20
CA LEU A 287 -10.00 -8.45 27.72
C LEU A 287 -11.49 -8.05 27.67
N THR A 288 -12.25 -8.57 26.69
CA THR A 288 -13.72 -8.40 26.64
C THR A 288 -14.39 -9.09 27.82
N GLY A 289 -13.94 -10.29 28.22
CA GLY A 289 -14.43 -10.96 29.43
C GLY A 289 -14.24 -10.12 30.70
N ILE A 290 -13.05 -9.54 30.86
CA ILE A 290 -12.75 -8.63 31.99
C ILE A 290 -13.62 -7.36 31.91
N ALA A 291 -13.81 -6.81 30.72
CA ALA A 291 -14.66 -5.64 30.50
C ALA A 291 -16.12 -5.88 30.90
N LEU A 292 -16.67 -7.07 30.64
CA LEU A 292 -18.03 -7.43 31.04
C LEU A 292 -18.17 -7.51 32.56
N ILE A 293 -17.21 -8.10 33.27
CA ILE A 293 -17.21 -8.13 34.74
C ILE A 293 -17.18 -6.71 35.30
N PHE A 294 -16.32 -5.84 34.75
CA PHE A 294 -16.26 -4.44 35.18
C PHE A 294 -17.56 -3.67 34.89
N SER A 295 -18.22 -4.00 33.79
CA SER A 295 -19.53 -3.44 33.42
C SER A 295 -20.64 -3.89 34.38
N MET A 296 -20.60 -5.15 34.84
CA MET A 296 -21.52 -5.66 35.87
C MET A 296 -21.33 -4.92 37.19
N ILE A 297 -20.08 -4.65 37.61
CA ILE A 297 -19.80 -3.89 38.83
C ILE A 297 -20.37 -2.46 38.73
N LYS A 298 -20.22 -1.80 37.57
CA LYS A 298 -20.80 -0.46 37.33
C LYS A 298 -22.33 -0.49 37.34
N ALA A 299 -22.94 -1.46 36.68
CA ALA A 299 -24.39 -1.63 36.68
C ALA A 299 -24.94 -1.92 38.08
N TRP A 300 -24.24 -2.73 38.88
CA TRP A 300 -24.58 -3.00 40.28
C TRP A 300 -24.49 -1.75 41.14
N SER A 301 -23.44 -0.94 40.95
CA SER A 301 -23.32 0.35 41.63
C SER A 301 -24.46 1.31 41.25
N TYR A 302 -24.91 1.30 40.00
CA TYR A 302 -26.05 2.09 39.54
C TYR A 302 -27.36 1.60 40.18
N TYR A 303 -27.60 0.28 40.17
CA TYR A 303 -28.75 -0.35 40.81
C TYR A 303 -28.87 0.06 42.28
N LYS A 304 -27.77 -0.07 43.04
CA LYS A 304 -27.73 0.29 44.47
C LYS A 304 -28.03 1.76 44.75
N ARG A 305 -27.71 2.67 43.82
CA ARG A 305 -27.91 4.12 44.00
C ARG A 305 -29.34 4.57 43.67
N ASN A 306 -29.99 3.93 42.70
CA ASN A 306 -31.26 4.42 42.16
C ASN A 306 -32.49 3.57 42.49
N HIS A 307 -32.35 2.32 42.96
CA HIS A 307 -33.51 1.40 43.09
C HIS A 307 -33.59 0.68 44.44
N ASN A 308 -34.79 0.67 45.02
CA ASN A 308 -35.11 0.16 46.35
C ASN A 308 -35.59 -1.32 46.34
N GLY A 309 -34.94 -2.20 45.55
CA GLY A 309 -35.07 -3.65 45.72
C GLY A 309 -35.56 -4.51 44.53
N ASN A 310 -36.04 -3.94 43.42
CA ASN A 310 -36.48 -4.72 42.25
C ASN A 310 -35.59 -4.51 41.02
N LEU A 311 -35.23 -5.60 40.34
CA LEU A 311 -34.51 -5.59 39.06
C LEU A 311 -35.42 -5.01 37.97
N SER A 312 -35.20 -3.77 37.57
CA SER A 312 -35.94 -3.11 36.49
C SER A 312 -35.22 -3.28 35.14
N VAL A 313 -35.99 -3.25 34.04
CA VAL A 313 -35.46 -3.26 32.66
C VAL A 313 -34.43 -2.14 32.43
N ALA A 314 -34.56 -1.02 33.16
CA ALA A 314 -33.61 0.08 33.11
C ALA A 314 -32.19 -0.32 33.56
N VAL A 315 -32.05 -1.16 34.59
CA VAL A 315 -30.73 -1.62 35.07
C VAL A 315 -30.03 -2.50 34.02
N LEU A 316 -30.81 -3.35 33.33
CA LEU A 316 -30.30 -4.17 32.22
C LEU A 316 -29.87 -3.30 31.03
N LEU A 317 -30.64 -2.25 30.70
CA LEU A 317 -30.29 -1.32 29.63
C LEU A 317 -29.00 -0.55 29.96
N TRP A 318 -28.86 -0.06 31.20
CA TRP A 318 -27.63 0.57 31.67
C TRP A 318 -26.42 -0.36 31.68
N PHE A 319 -26.62 -1.64 32.06
CA PHE A 319 -25.57 -2.64 31.93
C PHE A 319 -25.10 -2.79 30.48
N LEU A 320 -26.03 -2.88 29.51
CA LEU A 320 -25.68 -2.98 28.10
C LEU A 320 -24.92 -1.74 27.60
N VAL A 321 -25.33 -0.54 28.01
CA VAL A 321 -24.62 0.72 27.68
C VAL A 321 -23.19 0.69 28.22
N TYR A 322 -23.00 0.36 29.50
CA TYR A 322 -21.67 0.26 30.09
C TYR A 322 -20.81 -0.82 29.42
N ALA A 323 -21.41 -1.97 29.10
CA ALA A 323 -20.75 -3.06 28.39
C ALA A 323 -20.27 -2.61 26.99
N MET A 324 -21.16 -2.05 26.17
CA MET A 324 -20.78 -1.52 24.84
C MET A 324 -19.66 -0.48 24.95
N GLY A 325 -19.78 0.45 25.91
CA GLY A 325 -18.78 1.50 26.12
C GLY A 325 -17.38 0.98 26.48
N ILE A 326 -17.28 0.01 27.39
CA ILE A 326 -16.00 -0.56 27.85
C ILE A 326 -15.45 -1.55 26.83
N VAL A 327 -16.29 -2.43 26.25
CA VAL A 327 -15.87 -3.38 25.22
C VAL A 327 -15.38 -2.64 23.96
N GLY A 328 -16.08 -1.58 23.54
CA GLY A 328 -15.61 -0.73 22.43
C GLY A 328 -14.22 -0.15 22.69
N ASN A 329 -13.94 0.34 23.90
CA ASN A 329 -12.59 0.81 24.29
C ASN A 329 -11.53 -0.30 24.18
N VAL A 330 -11.85 -1.50 24.68
CA VAL A 330 -10.92 -2.64 24.65
C VAL A 330 -10.57 -3.01 23.22
N ILE A 331 -11.57 -3.17 22.35
CA ILE A 331 -11.35 -3.53 20.94
C ILE A 331 -10.49 -2.45 20.26
N THR A 332 -10.83 -1.17 20.43
CA THR A 332 -10.04 -0.07 19.85
C THR A 332 -8.60 -0.07 20.35
N PHE A 333 -8.36 -0.26 21.65
CA PHE A 333 -7.02 -0.27 22.22
C PHE A 333 -6.17 -1.44 21.68
N VAL A 334 -6.73 -2.65 21.64
CA VAL A 334 -6.02 -3.83 21.13
C VAL A 334 -5.72 -3.69 19.64
N CYS A 335 -6.69 -3.23 18.83
CA CYS A 335 -6.48 -3.04 17.39
C CYS A 335 -5.43 -1.96 17.11
N ILE A 336 -5.49 -0.80 17.77
CA ILE A 336 -4.48 0.26 17.62
C ILE A 336 -3.09 -0.24 18.04
N GLY A 337 -3.00 -0.91 19.19
CA GLY A 337 -1.75 -1.50 19.68
C GLY A 337 -1.17 -2.52 18.70
N ALA A 338 -2.01 -3.43 18.18
CA ALA A 338 -1.61 -4.41 17.19
C ALA A 338 -1.11 -3.75 15.89
N CYS A 339 -1.80 -2.72 15.39
CA CYS A 339 -1.38 -1.96 14.21
C CYS A 339 -0.04 -1.23 14.42
N ILE A 340 0.18 -0.64 15.59
CA ILE A 340 1.46 0.02 15.93
C ILE A 340 2.58 -1.01 16.01
N CYS A 341 2.39 -2.11 16.74
CA CYS A 341 3.36 -3.20 16.82
C CYS A 341 3.71 -3.72 15.43
N LEU A 342 2.70 -4.02 14.62
CA LEU A 342 2.85 -4.44 13.22
C LEU A 342 3.71 -3.47 12.41
N PHE A 343 3.41 -2.19 12.48
CA PHE A 343 4.13 -1.16 11.73
C PHE A 343 5.61 -1.08 12.17
N VAL A 344 5.86 -1.06 13.48
CA VAL A 344 7.22 -0.96 14.04
C VAL A 344 8.05 -2.17 13.64
N PHE A 345 7.54 -3.39 13.82
CA PHE A 345 8.29 -4.61 13.47
C PHE A 345 8.46 -4.76 11.96
N TYR A 346 7.44 -4.46 11.15
CA TYR A 346 7.55 -4.52 9.70
C TYR A 346 8.63 -3.56 9.16
N LYS A 347 8.77 -2.37 9.75
CA LYS A 347 9.80 -1.40 9.36
C LYS A 347 11.19 -1.70 9.92
N GLY A 348 11.26 -2.31 11.10
CA GLY A 348 12.52 -2.59 11.80
C GLY A 348 13.24 -3.86 11.36
N GLN A 349 12.59 -4.73 10.59
CA GLN A 349 13.13 -6.04 10.21
C GLN A 349 13.94 -6.02 8.90
N THR A 350 15.00 -6.83 8.85
CA THR A 350 15.82 -7.07 7.64
C THR A 350 15.39 -8.34 6.91
N VAL A 351 14.98 -9.35 7.67
CA VAL A 351 14.42 -10.64 7.23
C VAL A 351 12.95 -10.68 7.68
N PRO A 352 12.03 -11.29 6.92
CA PRO A 352 10.61 -11.29 7.27
C PRO A 352 10.32 -12.18 8.49
N TYR A 353 10.04 -11.55 9.63
CA TYR A 353 9.42 -12.19 10.80
C TYR A 353 7.92 -11.93 10.82
N ILE A 354 7.52 -10.73 10.38
CA ILE A 354 6.13 -10.27 10.36
C ILE A 354 5.84 -9.68 8.98
N LEU A 355 4.81 -10.15 8.30
CA LEU A 355 4.35 -9.58 7.03
C LEU A 355 3.12 -8.69 7.25
N LEU A 356 2.89 -7.77 6.31
CA LEU A 356 1.65 -6.99 6.30
C LEU A 356 0.45 -7.93 6.17
N PRO A 357 -0.67 -7.62 6.85
CA PRO A 357 -1.86 -8.45 6.82
C PRO A 357 -2.36 -8.65 5.39
N ASP A 358 -2.89 -9.84 5.11
CA ASP A 358 -3.57 -10.11 3.85
C ASP A 358 -4.96 -9.45 3.84
N ASN A 359 -5.59 -9.38 2.66
CA ASN A 359 -6.89 -8.73 2.51
C ASN A 359 -7.97 -9.32 3.44
N ALA A 360 -7.88 -10.61 3.77
CA ALA A 360 -8.82 -11.24 4.69
C ALA A 360 -8.63 -10.74 6.13
N SER A 361 -7.37 -10.68 6.59
CA SER A 361 -7.01 -10.15 7.91
C SER A 361 -7.31 -8.65 8.02
N GLU A 362 -7.02 -7.88 6.97
CA GLU A 362 -7.39 -6.47 6.89
C GLU A 362 -8.90 -6.27 7.03
N LYS A 363 -9.71 -7.08 6.33
CA LYS A 363 -11.18 -7.03 6.44
C LYS A 363 -11.67 -7.40 7.84
N ARG A 364 -11.01 -8.34 8.54
CA ARG A 364 -11.33 -8.66 9.95
C ARG A 364 -11.05 -7.46 10.85
N ILE A 365 -9.88 -6.82 10.73
CA ILE A 365 -9.52 -5.61 11.49
C ILE A 365 -10.51 -4.47 11.21
N GLN A 366 -10.88 -4.25 9.94
CA GLN A 366 -11.88 -3.25 9.56
C GLN A 366 -13.24 -3.53 10.21
N THR A 367 -13.66 -4.79 10.26
CA THR A 367 -14.89 -5.22 10.94
C THR A 367 -14.82 -4.90 12.44
N TYR A 368 -13.73 -5.26 13.12
CA TYR A 368 -13.57 -4.97 14.55
C TYR A 368 -13.61 -3.48 14.86
N MET A 369 -12.92 -2.65 14.07
CA MET A 369 -12.93 -1.20 14.23
C MET A 369 -14.32 -0.60 13.99
N SER A 370 -15.05 -1.11 12.98
CA SER A 370 -16.43 -0.68 12.70
C SER A 370 -17.38 -1.01 13.86
N VAL A 371 -17.28 -2.22 14.43
CA VAL A 371 -18.06 -2.63 15.61
C VAL A 371 -17.72 -1.77 16.83
N ALA A 372 -16.43 -1.55 17.10
CA ALA A 372 -15.99 -0.73 18.22
C ALA A 372 -16.49 0.72 18.11
N PHE A 373 -16.47 1.28 16.89
CA PHE A 373 -17.00 2.61 16.61
C PHE A 373 -18.50 2.70 16.85
N SER A 374 -19.29 1.73 16.36
CA SER A 374 -20.73 1.67 16.63
C SER A 374 -21.03 1.61 18.13
N PHE A 375 -20.31 0.79 18.89
CA PHE A 375 -20.46 0.72 20.35
C PHE A 375 -20.13 2.05 21.04
N LYS A 376 -19.18 2.82 20.50
CA LYS A 376 -18.88 4.16 21.01
C LYS A 376 -19.96 5.19 20.73
N ILE A 377 -20.59 5.14 19.56
CA ILE A 377 -21.73 6.01 19.25
C ILE A 377 -22.89 5.74 20.22
N PHE A 378 -23.29 4.47 20.42
CA PHE A 378 -24.38 4.13 21.35
C PHE A 378 -24.08 4.57 22.77
N ASN A 379 -22.84 4.40 23.25
CA ASN A 379 -22.45 4.89 24.56
C ASN A 379 -22.51 6.43 24.63
N LEU A 380 -22.02 7.17 23.63
CA LEU A 380 -22.09 8.63 23.62
C LEU A 380 -23.53 9.14 23.61
N GLU A 381 -24.39 8.56 22.77
CA GLU A 381 -25.82 8.91 22.68
C GLU A 381 -26.54 8.69 24.01
N SER A 382 -26.29 7.56 24.68
CA SER A 382 -26.86 7.29 25.99
C SER A 382 -26.37 8.27 27.06
N TRP A 383 -25.11 8.69 27.02
CA TRP A 383 -24.58 9.72 27.93
C TRP A 383 -25.17 11.11 27.65
N MET A 384 -25.47 11.43 26.39
CA MET A 384 -26.15 12.68 26.01
C MET A 384 -27.61 12.69 26.46
N LEU A 385 -28.34 11.57 26.32
CA LEU A 385 -29.73 11.43 26.78
C LEU A 385 -29.86 11.34 28.32
N ALA A 386 -28.77 11.03 29.02
CA ALA A 386 -28.73 10.98 30.47
C ALA A 386 -28.42 12.35 31.13
N MET A 387 -28.30 13.43 30.34
CA MET A 387 -28.38 14.77 30.91
C MET A 387 -29.78 14.94 31.51
N PRO A 388 -29.93 15.17 32.83
CA PRO A 388 -31.24 15.42 33.41
C PRO A 388 -31.82 16.67 32.75
N GLU A 389 -33.10 16.61 32.38
CA GLU A 389 -33.88 17.79 32.00
C GLU A 389 -33.58 18.89 33.01
N ALA A 390 -32.97 19.98 32.52
CA ALA A 390 -32.93 21.24 33.23
C ALA A 390 -34.34 21.83 33.23
N ASN A 391 -35.28 21.18 33.91
CA ASN A 391 -36.58 21.74 34.18
C ASN A 391 -36.38 22.80 35.28
N ALA A 392 -36.27 24.03 34.81
CA ALA A 392 -36.44 25.21 35.61
C ALA A 392 -37.82 25.19 36.29
N ALA A 393 -37.84 25.05 37.62
CA ALA A 393 -38.75 25.74 38.52
C ALA A 393 -38.39 25.41 39.98
N ASP A 394 -37.84 26.42 40.68
CA ASP A 394 -37.86 26.66 42.13
C ASP A 394 -37.96 25.48 43.11
N LYS A 395 -36.81 25.18 43.75
CA LYS A 395 -36.70 25.31 45.21
C LYS A 395 -35.24 25.36 45.63
N PHE A 396 -34.86 26.47 46.26
CA PHE A 396 -33.58 26.67 46.91
C PHE A 396 -33.39 25.61 48.02
N SER A 397 -32.49 24.65 47.80
CA SER A 397 -31.80 23.95 48.88
C SER A 397 -30.34 23.77 48.49
N GLU A 398 -29.51 24.52 49.19
CA GLU A 398 -28.07 24.59 49.19
C GLU A 398 -27.40 23.22 48.98
N THR A 399 -27.04 22.90 47.73
CA THR A 399 -26.15 21.77 47.42
C THR A 399 -24.74 22.22 47.76
N ARG A 400 -24.19 21.70 48.87
CA ARG A 400 -22.77 21.86 49.20
C ARG A 400 -21.93 21.20 48.12
N ASN A 401 -21.54 21.97 47.12
CA ASN A 401 -20.52 21.58 46.15
C ASN A 401 -19.18 21.53 46.89
N ASN A 402 -18.53 20.35 46.88
CA ASN A 402 -17.23 20.17 47.51
C ASN A 402 -16.19 21.00 46.72
N PHE A 403 -15.86 22.19 47.24
CA PHE A 403 -14.90 23.13 46.66
C PHE A 403 -13.60 22.45 46.23
N THR A 404 -13.09 21.54 47.06
CA THR A 404 -11.87 20.76 46.80
C THR A 404 -11.97 19.91 45.54
N LEU A 405 -13.12 19.30 45.25
CA LEU A 405 -13.33 18.45 44.09
C LEU A 405 -13.46 19.28 42.80
N GLN A 406 -14.20 20.39 42.86
CA GLN A 406 -14.34 21.29 41.73
C GLN A 406 -13.00 21.94 41.35
N TYR A 407 -12.23 22.35 42.36
CA TYR A 407 -10.88 22.87 42.16
C TYR A 407 -9.92 21.83 41.59
N ALA A 408 -9.97 20.57 42.06
CA ALA A 408 -9.16 19.49 41.53
C ALA A 408 -9.48 19.18 40.05
N ILE A 409 -10.76 19.16 39.69
CA ILE A 409 -11.20 18.94 38.31
C ILE A 409 -10.75 20.11 37.40
N CYS A 410 -10.96 21.36 37.81
CA CYS A 410 -10.53 22.53 37.04
C CYS A 410 -9.00 22.55 36.85
N THR A 411 -8.25 22.24 37.91
CA THR A 411 -6.78 22.17 37.84
C THR A 411 -6.31 21.05 36.90
N PHE A 412 -6.93 19.86 36.99
CA PHE A 412 -6.60 18.74 36.12
C PHE A 412 -6.88 19.04 34.64
N VAL A 413 -8.01 19.68 34.35
CA VAL A 413 -8.35 20.11 32.98
C VAL A 413 -7.35 21.15 32.48
N TYR A 414 -7.00 22.15 33.30
CA TYR A 414 -6.02 23.18 32.93
C TYR A 414 -4.63 22.58 32.61
N VAL A 415 -4.14 21.69 33.48
CA VAL A 415 -2.86 21.00 33.28
C VAL A 415 -2.88 20.12 32.02
N SER A 416 -3.99 19.41 31.78
CA SER A 416 -4.14 18.56 30.60
C SER A 416 -4.13 19.37 29.30
N VAL A 417 -4.83 20.51 29.28
CA VAL A 417 -4.84 21.43 28.13
C VAL A 417 -3.44 22.01 27.89
N TYR A 418 -2.76 22.45 28.95
CA TYR A 418 -1.40 22.99 28.84
C TYR A 418 -0.41 21.93 28.31
N PHE A 419 -0.50 20.71 28.81
CA PHE A 419 0.34 19.59 28.35
C PHE A 419 0.09 19.27 26.88
N ALA A 420 -1.17 19.25 26.44
CA ALA A 420 -1.51 19.04 25.04
C ALA A 420 -0.98 20.16 24.13
N GLN A 421 -1.10 21.42 24.56
CA GLN A 421 -0.54 22.57 23.85
C GLN A 421 0.99 22.48 23.75
N TRP A 422 1.67 22.08 24.82
CA TRP A 422 3.11 21.88 24.85
C TRP A 422 3.56 20.78 23.87
N LEU A 423 2.86 19.64 23.87
CA LEU A 423 3.11 18.53 22.94
C LEU A 423 2.93 18.96 21.48
N ILE A 424 1.87 19.71 21.17
CA ILE A 424 1.61 20.21 19.81
C ILE A 424 2.72 21.18 19.38
N ARG A 425 3.17 22.07 20.27
CA ARG A 425 4.24 23.02 20.00
C ARG A 425 5.56 22.29 19.66
N LEU A 426 5.92 21.30 20.46
CA LEU A 426 7.19 20.57 20.33
C LEU A 426 7.18 19.62 19.12
N MET A 427 6.08 18.90 18.89
CA MET A 427 6.00 17.92 17.80
C MET A 427 5.74 18.54 16.43
N PHE A 428 4.89 19.57 16.36
CA PHE A 428 4.42 20.12 15.08
C PHE A 428 4.95 21.52 14.82
N TYR A 429 4.80 22.45 15.77
CA TYR A 429 5.14 23.85 15.51
C TYR A 429 6.65 24.05 15.29
N GLU A 430 7.48 23.59 16.23
CA GLU A 430 8.95 23.73 16.15
C GLU A 430 9.55 22.90 15.00
N ARG A 431 8.96 21.74 14.70
CA ARG A 431 9.49 20.83 13.68
C ARG A 431 9.11 21.20 12.25
N TYR A 432 7.95 21.81 12.03
CA TYR A 432 7.41 22.06 10.70
C TYR A 432 7.34 23.55 10.32
N ILE A 433 7.21 24.46 11.27
CA ILE A 433 7.07 25.90 11.01
C ILE A 433 8.41 26.58 11.29
N ARG A 434 9.27 26.58 10.27
CA ARG A 434 10.58 27.26 10.30
C ARG A 434 10.37 28.78 10.33
N ASN A 435 10.94 29.45 11.33
CA ASN A 435 10.75 30.87 11.62
C ASN A 435 10.99 31.75 10.37
N ARG A 436 9.96 32.48 9.93
CA ARG A 436 10.01 33.35 8.74
C ARG A 436 11.01 34.50 8.92
N LEU A 437 11.17 35.00 10.14
CA LEU A 437 12.11 36.07 10.46
C LEU A 437 13.56 35.59 10.30
N GLN A 438 13.87 34.38 10.78
CA GLN A 438 15.21 33.80 10.63
C GLN A 438 15.59 33.64 9.15
N LYS A 439 14.67 33.16 8.30
CA LYS A 439 14.91 33.07 6.85
C LYS A 439 15.23 34.43 6.22
N PHE A 440 14.61 35.50 6.72
CA PHE A 440 14.86 36.85 6.24
C PHE A 440 16.24 37.35 6.67
N VAL A 441 16.65 37.09 7.92
CA VAL A 441 17.99 37.41 8.42
C VAL A 441 19.06 36.61 7.64
N ASP A 442 18.83 35.31 7.44
CA ASP A 442 19.73 34.45 6.66
C ASP A 442 19.90 35.00 5.23
N LEU A 443 18.81 35.40 4.58
CA LEU A 443 18.82 36.00 3.24
C LEU A 443 19.62 37.31 3.21
N CYS A 444 19.46 38.16 4.23
CA CYS A 444 20.22 39.42 4.35
C CYS A 444 21.73 39.14 4.40
N SER A 445 22.16 38.15 5.19
CA SER A 445 23.59 37.75 5.26
C SER A 445 24.15 37.15 3.98
N VAL A 446 23.38 36.32 3.27
CA VAL A 446 23.82 35.75 1.99
C VAL A 446 23.88 36.81 0.90
N ALA A 447 22.96 37.78 0.92
CA ALA A 447 22.94 38.89 -0.02
C ALA A 447 23.93 40.02 0.32
N ASN A 448 24.65 39.93 1.44
CA ASN A 448 25.54 40.98 1.95
C ASN A 448 24.82 42.34 2.13
N ILE A 449 23.62 42.30 2.71
CA ILE A 449 22.73 43.45 2.90
C ILE A 449 22.41 43.62 4.39
N SER A 450 22.75 44.77 4.95
CA SER A 450 22.33 45.16 6.30
C SER A 450 21.08 46.04 6.25
N VAL A 451 20.11 45.75 7.12
CA VAL A 451 18.81 46.42 7.13
C VAL A 451 18.63 47.22 8.40
N PHE A 452 18.26 48.48 8.26
CA PHE A 452 18.03 49.41 9.36
C PHE A 452 16.59 49.90 9.33
N ILE A 453 15.85 49.64 10.41
CA ILE A 453 14.40 49.91 10.49
C ILE A 453 14.14 50.82 11.67
N LEU A 454 13.59 52.02 11.41
CA LEU A 454 13.14 52.89 12.49
C LEU A 454 11.66 52.65 12.77
N ALA A 455 11.39 52.11 13.95
CA ALA A 455 10.01 51.98 14.43
C ALA A 455 9.50 53.33 14.96
N HIS A 456 10.35 54.08 15.67
CA HIS A 456 10.06 55.39 16.27
C HIS A 456 11.25 56.35 16.05
N ASN A 457 11.10 57.65 16.32
CA ASN A 457 12.10 58.67 16.00
C ASN A 457 13.52 58.43 16.54
N TYR A 458 13.65 57.78 17.69
CA TYR A 458 14.94 57.49 18.34
C TYR A 458 15.14 56.00 18.65
N TYR A 459 14.28 55.13 18.14
CA TYR A 459 14.27 53.70 18.46
C TYR A 459 13.96 52.86 17.22
N GLY A 460 14.73 51.80 17.03
CA GLY A 460 14.58 50.94 15.88
C GLY A 460 15.26 49.59 16.04
N PHE A 461 15.34 48.89 14.92
CA PHE A 461 15.94 47.57 14.80
C PHE A 461 17.01 47.60 13.70
N TYR A 462 18.09 46.87 13.93
CA TYR A 462 19.16 46.70 12.96
C TYR A 462 19.40 45.20 12.73
N ILE A 463 19.44 44.81 11.46
CA ILE A 463 19.79 43.47 11.02
C ILE A 463 21.15 43.57 10.34
N HIS A 464 22.14 42.92 10.92
CA HIS A 464 23.46 42.78 10.38
C HIS A 464 23.49 41.64 9.37
N GLY A 465 23.59 41.98 8.09
CA GLY A 465 23.60 41.02 6.99
C GLY A 465 24.90 41.04 6.21
N ARG A 466 26.04 41.24 6.86
CA ARG A 466 27.34 41.08 6.21
C ARG A 466 27.60 39.61 5.86
N SER A 467 28.03 39.36 4.63
CA SER A 467 28.53 38.04 4.24
C SER A 467 29.90 37.79 4.87
N VAL A 468 30.09 36.63 5.48
CA VAL A 468 31.38 36.23 6.09
C VAL A 468 32.48 36.00 5.04
N HIS A 469 32.09 35.81 3.79
CA HIS A 469 32.99 35.58 2.66
C HIS A 469 33.44 36.89 1.97
N GLY A 470 32.85 38.04 2.34
CA GLY A 470 33.21 39.36 1.79
C GLY A 470 32.66 39.65 0.39
N PHE A 471 31.90 38.72 -0.19
CA PHE A 471 31.18 38.87 -1.44
C PHE A 471 29.85 38.10 -1.37
N ALA A 472 28.90 38.48 -2.21
CA ALA A 472 27.57 37.84 -2.33
C ALA A 472 27.22 37.43 -3.79
N ASP A 473 27.73 38.15 -4.79
CA ASP A 473 27.47 37.86 -6.20
C ASP A 473 28.47 36.81 -6.73
N THR A 474 28.14 35.52 -6.61
CA THR A 474 28.95 34.41 -7.15
C THR A 474 28.12 33.35 -7.86
N ASP A 475 28.81 32.45 -8.57
CA ASP A 475 28.20 31.27 -9.16
C ASP A 475 27.71 30.26 -8.10
N LEU A 476 26.71 29.47 -8.47
CA LEU A 476 26.07 28.50 -7.57
C LEU A 476 27.03 27.47 -6.95
N PRO A 477 28.02 26.91 -7.68
CA PRO A 477 29.03 26.02 -7.10
C PRO A 477 29.85 26.66 -5.98
N THR A 478 30.30 27.91 -6.18
CA THR A 478 31.06 28.66 -5.18
C THR A 478 30.20 28.93 -3.94
N LEU A 479 28.95 29.35 -4.13
CA LEU A 479 28.00 29.56 -3.03
C LEU A 479 27.76 28.28 -2.20
N ILE A 480 27.60 27.12 -2.86
CA ILE A 480 27.43 25.83 -2.17
C ILE A 480 28.67 25.49 -1.35
N ASN A 481 29.85 25.71 -1.90
CA ASN A 481 31.11 25.43 -1.20
C ASN A 481 31.30 26.34 0.02
N ASP A 482 30.92 27.61 -0.09
CA ASP A 482 31.01 28.58 1.00
C ASP A 482 30.01 28.27 2.12
N LEU A 483 28.76 27.92 1.78
CA LEU A 483 27.78 27.41 2.75
C LEU A 483 28.27 26.14 3.47
N LYS A 484 29.01 25.27 2.77
CA LYS A 484 29.60 24.06 3.38
C LYS A 484 30.72 24.40 4.36
N LYS A 485 31.57 25.39 4.05
CA LYS A 485 32.59 25.87 5.00
C LYS A 485 31.96 26.49 6.24
N GLU A 486 30.81 27.15 6.11
CA GLU A 486 30.04 27.63 7.25
C GLU A 486 29.49 26.47 8.11
N GLU A 487 28.95 25.42 7.49
CA GLU A 487 28.50 24.19 8.18
C GLU A 487 29.64 23.51 8.94
N ASP A 488 30.83 23.43 8.33
CA ASP A 488 32.03 22.84 8.91
C ASP A 488 32.75 23.78 9.92
N ASN A 489 32.18 24.96 10.23
CA ASN A 489 32.76 26.00 11.12
C ASN A 489 34.19 26.45 10.72
N LEU A 490 34.49 26.47 9.42
CA LEU A 490 35.80 26.87 8.87
C LEU A 490 35.90 28.37 8.56
N CYS A 491 34.90 29.16 8.95
CA CYS A 491 34.78 30.59 8.67
C CYS A 491 34.35 31.37 9.92
N ALA A 492 34.49 32.69 9.89
CA ALA A 492 34.02 33.56 10.97
C ALA A 492 32.48 33.47 11.11
N HIS A 493 31.98 33.69 12.32
CA HIS A 493 30.54 33.74 12.56
C HIS A 493 29.90 35.00 11.98
N ARG A 494 28.61 34.93 11.63
CA ARG A 494 27.84 36.00 10.99
C ARG A 494 27.48 37.19 11.89
N GLY A 495 27.80 37.14 13.20
CA GLY A 495 27.38 38.18 14.14
C GLY A 495 28.18 39.48 14.03
N LEU A 496 27.56 40.60 14.43
CA LEU A 496 28.21 41.92 14.42
C LEU A 496 29.32 42.03 15.48
N VAL A 497 29.13 41.36 16.63
CA VAL A 497 30.11 41.35 17.73
C VAL A 497 31.05 40.17 17.54
N PRO A 498 32.38 40.36 17.64
CA PRO A 498 33.34 39.28 17.48
C PRO A 498 33.03 38.09 18.41
N GLY A 499 32.90 36.90 17.84
CA GLY A 499 32.62 35.67 18.57
C GLY A 499 31.15 35.37 18.86
N THR A 500 30.20 36.18 18.35
CA THR A 500 28.77 35.88 18.46
C THR A 500 28.15 35.52 17.11
N THR A 501 27.01 34.85 17.15
CA THR A 501 26.15 34.56 15.99
C THR A 501 24.94 35.50 15.91
N GLU A 502 24.87 36.49 16.79
CA GLU A 502 23.73 37.41 16.90
C GLU A 502 23.78 38.44 15.77
N GLN A 503 22.73 38.45 14.94
CA GLN A 503 22.62 39.31 13.76
C GLN A 503 21.54 40.38 13.91
N THR A 504 20.68 40.28 14.92
CA THR A 504 19.56 41.20 15.14
C THR A 504 19.76 42.03 16.39
N PHE A 505 19.65 43.35 16.26
CA PHE A 505 19.93 44.30 17.33
C PHE A 505 18.79 45.29 17.48
N ILE A 506 18.55 45.68 18.74
CA ILE A 506 17.72 46.83 19.07
C ILE A 506 18.66 48.03 19.20
N ILE A 507 18.29 49.12 18.55
CA ILE A 507 19.12 50.33 18.49
C ILE A 507 18.37 51.52 19.09
N SER A 508 19.12 52.34 19.84
CA SER A 508 18.67 53.65 20.30
C SER A 508 19.55 54.72 19.69
N LEU A 509 18.94 55.73 19.10
CA LEU A 509 19.65 56.76 18.36
C LEU A 509 19.90 58.00 19.21
N THR A 510 21.10 58.56 19.07
CA THR A 510 21.41 59.89 19.60
C THR A 510 20.82 60.97 18.71
N ARG A 511 20.56 62.15 19.28
CA ARG A 511 19.99 63.29 18.57
C ARG A 511 20.83 63.71 17.35
N SER A 512 22.15 63.67 17.50
CA SER A 512 23.10 64.00 16.42
C SER A 512 23.02 63.01 15.26
N PHE A 513 22.93 61.70 15.56
CA PHE A 513 22.81 60.67 14.52
C PHE A 513 21.47 60.75 13.79
N LYS A 514 20.37 61.01 14.52
CA LYS A 514 19.04 61.18 13.93
C LYS A 514 18.98 62.41 13.00
N PHE A 515 19.59 63.52 13.40
CA PHE A 515 19.70 64.71 12.55
C PHE A 515 20.41 64.40 11.22
N LEU A 516 21.56 63.71 11.29
CA LEU A 516 22.32 63.31 10.10
C LEU A 516 21.55 62.32 9.22
N TYR A 517 20.84 61.37 9.82
CA TYR A 517 19.98 60.43 9.10
C TYR A 517 18.86 61.15 8.34
N ASP A 518 18.17 62.10 8.99
CA ASP A 518 17.10 62.87 8.37
C ASP A 518 17.62 63.78 7.23
N GLU A 519 18.83 64.30 7.37
CA GLU A 519 19.51 65.09 6.34
C GLU A 519 19.84 64.24 5.09
N LEU A 520 20.43 63.05 5.30
CA LEU A 520 20.72 62.09 4.21
C LEU A 520 19.46 61.62 3.49
N MET A 521 18.36 61.43 4.22
CA MET A 521 17.08 61.04 3.63
C MET A 521 16.46 62.15 2.79
N LYS A 522 16.48 63.40 3.27
CA LYS A 522 16.04 64.57 2.48
C LYS A 522 16.83 64.72 1.19
N GLN A 523 18.13 64.43 1.22
CA GLN A 523 18.99 64.50 0.04
C GLN A 523 18.66 63.39 -0.99
N LYS A 524 18.28 62.20 -0.53
CA LYS A 524 17.91 61.05 -1.38
C LYS A 524 16.53 61.22 -2.03
N ASP A 525 15.58 61.82 -1.34
CA ASP A 525 14.24 62.12 -1.88
C ASP A 525 14.29 63.15 -3.02
N ASN A 526 15.29 64.04 -3.04
CA ASN A 526 15.51 64.99 -4.14
C ASN A 526 16.08 64.35 -5.42
N VAL A 527 16.63 63.12 -5.37
CA VAL A 527 17.31 62.47 -6.50
C VAL A 527 16.47 61.37 -7.16
N ARG A 528 15.43 60.83 -6.49
CA ARG A 528 14.69 59.65 -6.98
C ARG A 528 13.19 59.91 -7.17
N SER A 529 12.84 60.54 -8.29
CA SER A 529 11.45 60.72 -8.74
C SER A 529 10.84 59.45 -9.36
N ARG A 530 10.84 58.33 -8.62
CA ARG A 530 9.99 57.14 -8.87
C ARG A 530 9.66 56.44 -7.55
N LYS A 531 8.56 56.84 -6.92
CA LYS A 531 7.93 56.14 -5.80
C LYS A 531 7.31 54.83 -6.30
N PHE A 532 7.75 53.69 -5.78
CA PHE A 532 6.87 52.55 -5.58
C PHE A 532 6.30 52.69 -4.16
N CYS A 533 5.09 53.23 -4.05
CA CYS A 533 4.33 53.21 -2.79
C CYS A 533 3.85 51.78 -2.54
N PHE A 534 4.27 51.19 -1.42
CA PHE A 534 3.50 50.16 -0.74
C PHE A 534 2.73 50.87 0.38
N ASP A 535 1.45 51.15 0.15
CA ASP A 535 0.58 52.05 0.92
C ASP A 535 0.14 51.51 2.30
N ASN A 536 0.99 50.93 3.16
CA ASN A 536 0.56 50.61 4.53
C ASN A 536 1.64 50.37 5.61
N PHE A 537 2.88 50.85 5.41
CA PHE A 537 3.89 50.83 6.48
C PHE A 537 4.53 52.22 6.62
N ASP A 538 4.18 52.97 7.67
CA ASP A 538 4.81 54.24 8.06
C ASP A 538 6.24 54.05 8.63
N GLN A 539 6.87 52.88 8.42
CA GLN A 539 8.22 52.59 8.88
C GLN A 539 9.20 52.67 7.72
N LEU A 540 10.10 53.65 7.76
CA LEU A 540 11.20 53.74 6.80
C LEU A 540 12.21 52.61 7.05
N ILE A 541 12.44 51.81 6.00
CA ILE A 541 13.48 50.78 5.95
C ILE A 541 14.63 51.31 5.11
N LEU A 542 15.82 51.45 5.71
CA LEU A 542 17.06 51.67 4.97
C LEU A 542 17.78 50.34 4.72
N ILE A 543 18.22 50.16 3.49
CA ILE A 543 18.98 49.00 3.05
C ILE A 543 20.39 49.49 2.73
N PHE A 544 21.38 48.95 3.42
CA PHE A 544 22.80 49.19 3.18
C PHE A 544 23.40 47.98 2.46
N LEU A 545 24.15 48.22 1.39
CA LEU A 545 25.06 47.24 0.82
C LEU A 545 26.36 47.36 1.63
N GLU A 546 26.82 46.25 2.21
CA GLU A 546 28.07 46.21 3.00
C GLU A 546 29.33 45.99 2.18
#